data_AF-A0A3M0DPV0-F1
#
_entry.id   AF-A0A3M0DPV0-F1
#
_cell.length_a   1.000
_cell.length_b   1.000
_cell.length_c   1.000
_cell.angle_alpha   90.00
_cell.angle_beta   90.00
_cell.angle_gamma   90.00
#
_symmetry.space_group_name_H-M   'P 1'
#
loop_
_entity.id
_entity.type
_entity.pdbx_description
1 polymer ?
#
loop_
_entity_poly.entity_id
_entity_poly.type
_entity_poly.pdbx_seq_one_letter_code
_entity_poly.pdbx_strand_id
1 'polypeptide(L)'
;MTVARLRSLSTPADAADWYAAGRAYTRRVAEGMDFDGVDRIDGADVAATLRTDPAGLSPREAESVVGVLLGDAVYSEPFCAWMPTWYELAVVPLARVLERRLRTIAREVAAATGVVVTAPRLSRPRDTLVAGRSPLAGVSGFRERFVLAAAVTHVEWFGHAAAADGIDVPAALLDRTRRETLAYYAGIRPTLSPRVRRFQHLLFSDDDWVRDVDAAYGLDSWLFALWARLLGAERRRLA
;
A
#
# COMPACT_ATOMS: atom_id res chain seq x y z
N MET A 1 5.48 -11.41 -19.17
CA MET A 1 6.06 -12.33 -18.14
C MET A 1 5.07 -12.42 -16.97
N THR A 2 5.40 -13.09 -15.85
CA THR A 2 4.40 -13.43 -14.81
C THR A 2 4.83 -13.03 -13.40
N VAL A 3 3.86 -12.57 -12.61
CA VAL A 3 3.92 -12.31 -11.15
C VAL A 3 4.44 -13.53 -10.36
N ALA A 4 4.53 -14.71 -10.99
CA ALA A 4 5.19 -15.90 -10.45
C ALA A 4 6.68 -15.66 -10.11
N ARG A 5 7.37 -14.69 -10.71
CA ARG A 5 8.75 -14.33 -10.34
C ARG A 5 8.87 -13.86 -8.89
N LEU A 6 7.83 -13.23 -8.33
CA LEU A 6 7.80 -12.86 -6.91
C LEU A 6 7.90 -14.05 -5.95
N ARG A 7 7.76 -15.29 -6.45
CA ARG A 7 8.01 -16.49 -5.64
C ARG A 7 9.48 -16.65 -5.24
N SER A 8 10.41 -15.97 -5.92
CA SER A 8 11.83 -15.97 -5.59
C SER A 8 12.18 -15.06 -4.42
N LEU A 9 11.26 -14.19 -3.96
CA LEU A 9 11.44 -13.41 -2.75
C LEU A 9 11.57 -14.36 -1.56
N SER A 10 12.78 -14.51 -1.04
CA SER A 10 13.07 -15.51 -0.01
C SER A 10 13.94 -14.99 1.13
N THR A 11 14.71 -13.93 0.88
CA THR A 11 15.64 -13.33 1.83
C THR A 11 15.37 -11.82 1.99
N PRO A 12 15.89 -11.18 3.07
CA PRO A 12 15.85 -9.73 3.21
C PRO A 12 16.45 -8.99 2.02
N ALA A 13 17.53 -9.53 1.44
CA ALA A 13 18.17 -8.93 0.28
C ALA A 13 17.28 -8.91 -0.95
N ASP A 14 16.47 -9.95 -1.17
CA ASP A 14 15.51 -10.00 -2.27
C ASP A 14 14.42 -8.92 -2.13
N ALA A 15 14.12 -8.48 -0.91
CA ALA A 15 13.08 -7.50 -0.61
C ALA A 15 13.60 -6.04 -0.58
N ALA A 16 14.89 -5.81 -0.82
CA ALA A 16 15.48 -4.48 -0.75
C ALA A 16 14.85 -3.49 -1.74
N ASP A 17 14.63 -3.91 -3.00
CA ASP A 17 14.01 -3.07 -4.02
C ASP A 17 12.50 -2.87 -3.78
N TRP A 18 11.83 -3.90 -3.24
CA TRP A 18 10.43 -3.80 -2.79
C TRP A 18 10.28 -2.74 -1.70
N TYR A 19 11.15 -2.77 -0.69
CA TYR A 19 11.19 -1.78 0.38
C TYR A 19 11.49 -0.39 -0.17
N ALA A 20 12.51 -0.25 -1.02
CA ALA A 20 12.89 1.02 -1.62
C ALA A 20 11.72 1.69 -2.36
N ALA A 21 10.98 0.91 -3.16
CA ALA A 21 9.79 1.39 -3.86
C ALA A 21 8.71 1.85 -2.86
N GLY A 22 8.40 1.03 -1.85
CA GLY A 22 7.40 1.35 -0.83
C GLY A 22 7.75 2.63 -0.05
N ARG A 23 9.02 2.77 0.33
CA ARG A 23 9.54 3.95 1.04
C ARG A 23 9.56 5.19 0.17
N ALA A 24 9.88 5.06 -1.12
CA ALA A 24 9.79 6.17 -2.08
C ALA A 24 8.33 6.66 -2.23
N TYR A 25 7.37 5.74 -2.24
CA TYR A 25 5.94 6.09 -2.25
C TYR A 25 5.51 6.82 -0.97
N THR A 26 5.84 6.31 0.23
CA THR A 26 5.48 6.99 1.49
C THR A 26 6.10 8.38 1.58
N ARG A 27 7.38 8.53 1.19
CA ARG A 27 8.07 9.82 1.09
C ARG A 27 7.30 10.79 0.19
N ARG A 28 6.99 10.39 -1.05
CA ARG A 28 6.35 11.24 -2.05
C ARG A 28 5.00 11.77 -1.59
N VAL A 29 4.19 10.92 -0.95
CA VAL A 29 2.89 11.30 -0.40
C VAL A 29 3.05 12.26 0.77
N ALA A 30 3.99 11.98 1.67
CA ALA A 30 4.21 12.79 2.87
C ALA A 30 4.78 14.18 2.54
N GLU A 31 5.78 14.27 1.65
CA GLU A 31 6.28 15.54 1.10
C GLU A 31 5.14 16.30 0.42
N GLY A 32 4.38 15.60 -0.43
CA GLY A 32 3.25 16.18 -1.13
C GLY A 32 2.13 16.68 -0.22
N MET A 33 2.10 16.29 1.06
CA MET A 33 1.14 16.74 2.07
C MET A 33 1.74 17.67 3.13
N ASP A 34 3.03 17.98 3.02
CA ASP A 34 3.78 18.81 3.96
C ASP A 34 3.77 18.20 5.38
N PHE A 35 3.92 16.88 5.50
CA PHE A 35 4.04 16.21 6.80
C PHE A 35 5.47 16.26 7.33
N ASP A 36 5.62 16.31 8.66
CA ASP A 36 6.93 16.27 9.31
C ASP A 36 7.48 14.84 9.37
N GLY A 37 8.80 14.72 9.57
CA GLY A 37 9.47 13.43 9.78
C GLY A 37 9.82 12.66 8.50
N VAL A 38 9.58 13.24 7.32
CA VAL A 38 9.89 12.64 6.01
C VAL A 38 11.35 12.21 5.89
N ASP A 39 12.29 12.99 6.41
CA ASP A 39 13.73 12.74 6.29
C ASP A 39 14.31 11.90 7.44
N ARG A 40 13.47 11.37 8.35
CA ARG A 40 13.95 10.54 9.48
C ARG A 40 14.55 9.19 9.02
N ILE A 41 14.17 8.73 7.84
CA ILE A 41 14.66 7.49 7.22
C ILE A 41 15.13 7.80 5.80
N ASP A 42 16.39 7.49 5.50
CA ASP A 42 16.90 7.44 4.13
C ASP A 42 16.62 6.07 3.53
N GLY A 43 15.64 6.01 2.61
CA GLY A 43 15.23 4.75 2.00
C GLY A 43 16.31 4.06 1.15
N ALA A 44 17.23 4.82 0.56
CA ALA A 44 18.28 4.27 -0.29
C ALA A 44 19.35 3.58 0.56
N ASP A 45 19.79 4.24 1.63
CA ASP A 45 20.78 3.68 2.56
C ASP A 45 20.21 2.46 3.32
N VAL A 46 18.94 2.52 3.73
CA VAL A 46 18.27 1.38 4.35
C VAL A 46 18.12 0.22 3.37
N ALA A 47 17.74 0.45 2.11
CA ALA A 47 17.67 -0.61 1.11
C ALA A 47 19.05 -1.21 0.80
N ALA A 48 20.12 -0.39 0.78
CA ALA A 48 21.48 -0.87 0.63
C ALA A 48 21.89 -1.77 1.80
N THR A 49 21.63 -1.32 3.04
CA THR A 49 21.92 -2.09 4.25
C THR A 49 21.11 -3.39 4.31
N LEU A 50 19.81 -3.33 4.02
CA LEU A 50 18.93 -4.51 3.94
C LEU A 50 19.43 -5.56 2.93
N ARG A 51 20.11 -5.13 1.88
CA ARG A 51 20.69 -6.00 0.84
C ARG A 51 21.95 -6.73 1.29
N THR A 52 22.76 -6.14 2.16
CA THR A 52 24.08 -6.68 2.52
C THR A 52 24.19 -7.15 3.96
N ASP A 53 23.58 -6.43 4.89
CA ASP A 53 23.64 -6.69 6.33
C ASP A 53 22.34 -6.25 7.03
N PRO A 54 21.26 -7.06 6.95
CA PRO A 54 19.98 -6.73 7.58
C PRO A 54 20.06 -6.61 9.11
N ALA A 55 21.08 -7.19 9.76
CA ALA A 55 21.29 -7.08 11.20
C ALA A 55 21.94 -5.75 11.60
N GLY A 56 22.59 -5.06 10.66
CA GLY A 56 23.18 -3.74 10.83
C GLY A 56 22.18 -2.58 10.81
N LEU A 57 20.91 -2.84 10.48
CA LEU A 57 19.85 -1.84 10.54
C LEU A 57 19.63 -1.36 11.98
N SER A 58 19.51 -0.05 12.16
CA SER A 58 19.05 0.51 13.43
C SER A 58 17.61 0.06 13.72
N PRO A 59 17.15 0.10 14.98
CA PRO A 59 15.78 -0.25 15.32
C PRO A 59 14.73 0.52 14.51
N ARG A 60 14.98 1.81 14.23
CA ARG A 60 14.05 2.65 13.47
C ARG A 60 13.96 2.25 12.00
N GLU A 61 15.09 1.95 11.39
CA GLU A 61 15.14 1.49 10.00
C GLU A 61 14.52 0.10 9.85
N ALA A 62 14.77 -0.79 10.81
CA ALA A 62 14.14 -2.10 10.88
C ALA A 62 12.61 -1.99 11.07
N GLU A 63 12.13 -1.06 11.91
CA GLU A 63 10.69 -0.79 12.05
C GLU A 63 10.06 -0.35 10.72
N SER A 64 10.72 0.55 9.97
CA SER A 64 10.31 0.99 8.64
C SER A 64 10.23 -0.19 7.66
N VAL A 65 11.30 -1.00 7.56
CA VAL A 65 11.34 -2.18 6.69
C VAL A 65 10.23 -3.18 7.04
N VAL A 66 10.12 -3.56 8.31
CA VAL A 66 9.14 -4.54 8.77
C VAL A 66 7.72 -4.00 8.57
N GLY A 67 7.48 -2.71 8.82
CA GLY A 67 6.18 -2.07 8.60
C GLY A 67 5.73 -2.11 7.13
N VAL A 68 6.59 -1.72 6.20
CA VAL A 68 6.29 -1.79 4.75
C VAL A 68 5.99 -3.23 4.34
N LEU A 69 6.86 -4.19 4.69
CA LEU A 69 6.68 -5.60 4.31
C LEU A 69 5.42 -6.23 4.90
N LEU A 70 5.10 -5.94 6.17
CA LEU A 70 3.87 -6.44 6.80
C LEU A 70 2.62 -5.77 6.22
N GLY A 71 2.68 -4.47 5.91
CA GLY A 71 1.62 -3.74 5.23
C GLY A 71 1.26 -4.38 3.88
N ASP A 72 2.27 -4.64 3.05
CA ASP A 72 2.09 -5.27 1.75
C ASP A 72 1.67 -6.73 1.85
N ALA A 73 2.21 -7.46 2.84
CA ALA A 73 1.83 -8.85 3.06
C ALA A 73 0.32 -9.01 3.31
N VAL A 74 -0.29 -8.08 4.03
CA VAL A 74 -1.73 -8.16 4.37
C VAL A 74 -2.62 -7.35 3.44
N TYR A 75 -2.06 -6.68 2.43
CA TYR A 75 -2.80 -5.79 1.53
C TYR A 75 -3.81 -6.50 0.63
N SER A 76 -3.34 -7.57 -0.02
CA SER A 76 -4.03 -8.11 -1.19
C SER A 76 -5.38 -8.77 -0.88
N GLU A 77 -5.51 -9.50 0.23
CA GLU A 77 -6.78 -10.17 0.57
C GLU A 77 -7.89 -9.15 0.90
N PRO A 78 -7.70 -8.19 1.83
CA PRO A 78 -8.65 -7.10 2.05
C PRO A 78 -9.01 -6.34 0.78
N PHE A 79 -8.03 -6.00 -0.06
CA PHE A 79 -8.27 -5.36 -1.35
C PHE A 79 -9.17 -6.22 -2.26
N CYS A 80 -8.84 -7.50 -2.43
CA CYS A 80 -9.61 -8.40 -3.29
C CYS A 80 -11.05 -8.59 -2.83
N ALA A 81 -11.35 -8.46 -1.54
CA ALA A 81 -12.72 -8.54 -1.02
C ALA A 81 -13.65 -7.45 -1.56
N TRP A 82 -13.11 -6.33 -2.07
CA TRP A 82 -13.86 -5.27 -2.74
C TRP A 82 -14.15 -5.57 -4.22
N MET A 83 -13.44 -6.53 -4.80
CA MET A 83 -13.45 -6.81 -6.22
C MET A 83 -14.56 -7.79 -6.62
N PRO A 84 -14.87 -7.92 -7.93
CA PRO A 84 -15.70 -9.03 -8.40
C PRO A 84 -15.08 -10.39 -8.05
N THR A 85 -15.92 -11.38 -7.72
CA THR A 85 -15.47 -12.71 -7.24
C THR A 85 -14.51 -13.41 -8.20
N TRP A 86 -14.69 -13.26 -9.52
CA TRP A 86 -13.78 -13.86 -10.51
C TRP A 86 -12.34 -13.33 -10.35
N TYR A 87 -12.20 -12.05 -10.00
CA TYR A 87 -10.89 -11.41 -9.82
C TYR A 87 -10.27 -11.85 -8.50
N GLU A 88 -11.07 -11.86 -7.43
CA GLU A 88 -10.65 -12.37 -6.12
C GLU A 88 -10.11 -13.80 -6.25
N LEU A 89 -10.83 -14.69 -6.90
CA LEU A 89 -10.41 -16.08 -7.12
C LEU A 89 -9.12 -16.19 -7.95
N ALA A 90 -8.93 -15.30 -8.93
CA ALA A 90 -7.73 -15.29 -9.76
C ALA A 90 -6.48 -14.78 -9.03
N VAL A 91 -6.62 -13.80 -8.13
CA VAL A 91 -5.50 -13.09 -7.52
C VAL A 91 -5.14 -13.61 -6.13
N VAL A 92 -6.13 -13.98 -5.31
CA VAL A 92 -5.91 -14.38 -3.91
C VAL A 92 -4.90 -15.52 -3.76
N PRO A 93 -4.91 -16.61 -4.55
CA PRO A 93 -3.93 -17.69 -4.38
C PRO A 93 -2.48 -17.21 -4.53
N LEU A 94 -2.22 -16.31 -5.48
CA LEU A 94 -0.90 -15.74 -5.71
C LEU A 94 -0.52 -14.75 -4.61
N ALA A 95 -1.48 -13.90 -4.21
CA ALA A 95 -1.34 -12.99 -3.08
C ALA A 95 -0.97 -13.72 -1.78
N ARG A 96 -1.55 -14.90 -1.50
CA ARG A 96 -1.21 -15.72 -0.33
C ARG A 96 0.22 -16.24 -0.34
N VAL A 97 0.79 -16.47 -1.53
CA VAL A 97 2.20 -16.85 -1.65
C VAL A 97 3.07 -15.65 -1.30
N LEU A 98 2.78 -14.49 -1.87
CA LEU A 98 3.49 -13.25 -1.58
C LEU A 98 3.38 -12.86 -0.09
N GLU A 99 2.18 -12.90 0.49
CA GLU A 99 1.92 -12.67 1.92
C GLU A 99 2.86 -13.50 2.80
N ARG A 100 2.95 -14.81 2.53
CA ARG A 100 3.81 -15.72 3.30
C ARG A 100 5.28 -15.36 3.16
N ARG A 101 5.74 -15.00 1.96
CA ARG A 101 7.14 -14.61 1.73
C ARG A 101 7.48 -13.32 2.47
N LEU A 102 6.70 -12.27 2.27
CA LEU A 102 6.91 -10.97 2.92
C LEU A 102 6.86 -11.11 4.45
N ARG A 103 5.92 -11.89 5.00
CA ARG A 103 5.89 -12.18 6.45
C ARG A 103 7.10 -12.97 6.96
N THR A 104 7.66 -13.87 6.16
CA THR A 104 8.89 -14.58 6.54
C THR A 104 10.05 -13.61 6.60
N ILE A 105 10.25 -12.82 5.54
CA ILE A 105 11.33 -11.84 5.47
C ILE A 105 11.19 -10.79 6.59
N ALA A 106 9.99 -10.27 6.82
CA ALA A 106 9.72 -9.33 7.91
C ALA A 106 10.04 -9.92 9.29
N ARG A 107 9.75 -11.22 9.51
CA ARG A 107 10.11 -11.91 10.75
C ARG A 107 11.61 -12.11 10.91
N GLU A 108 12.33 -12.37 9.82
CA GLU A 108 13.78 -12.49 9.84
C GLU A 108 14.44 -11.16 10.22
N VAL A 109 14.04 -10.05 9.59
CA VAL A 109 14.53 -8.71 9.94
C VAL A 109 14.18 -8.35 11.38
N ALA A 110 12.94 -8.60 11.81
CA ALA A 110 12.49 -8.33 13.18
C ALA A 110 13.28 -9.13 14.22
N ALA A 111 13.55 -10.42 13.94
CA ALA A 111 14.33 -11.26 14.84
C ALA A 111 15.80 -10.83 14.92
N ALA A 112 16.39 -10.37 13.80
CA ALA A 112 17.78 -9.92 13.76
C ALA A 112 18.01 -8.61 14.51
N THR A 113 17.01 -7.74 14.57
CA THR A 113 17.12 -6.36 15.12
C THR A 113 16.34 -6.16 16.42
N GLY A 114 15.57 -7.15 16.86
CA GLY A 114 14.80 -7.12 18.11
C GLY A 114 13.56 -6.23 18.09
N VAL A 115 13.11 -5.80 16.91
CA VAL A 115 11.92 -4.93 16.78
C VAL A 115 10.63 -5.74 16.77
N VAL A 116 9.54 -5.13 17.24
CA VAL A 116 8.20 -5.73 17.19
C VAL A 116 7.27 -4.76 16.48
N VAL A 117 6.82 -5.16 15.29
CA VAL A 117 5.87 -4.40 14.48
C VAL A 117 4.66 -5.27 14.19
N THR A 118 3.47 -4.69 14.29
CA THR A 118 2.21 -5.38 14.02
C THR A 118 1.72 -5.05 12.61
N ALA A 119 1.15 -6.04 11.92
CA ALA A 119 0.56 -5.82 10.61
C ALA A 119 -0.70 -4.93 10.73
N PRO A 120 -1.01 -4.10 9.72
CA PRO A 120 -2.19 -3.26 9.74
C PRO A 120 -3.46 -4.08 9.57
N ARG A 121 -4.56 -3.55 10.08
CA ARG A 121 -5.90 -4.07 9.77
C ARG A 121 -6.53 -3.21 8.69
N LEU A 122 -6.60 -3.74 7.48
CA LEU A 122 -7.26 -3.08 6.36
C LEU A 122 -8.74 -3.43 6.29
N SER A 123 -9.54 -2.46 5.86
CA SER A 123 -10.99 -2.59 5.76
C SER A 123 -11.42 -3.54 4.65
N ARG A 124 -12.46 -4.31 4.93
CA ARG A 124 -13.24 -5.05 3.93
C ARG A 124 -14.59 -4.34 3.71
N PRO A 125 -15.28 -4.59 2.58
CA PRO A 125 -16.59 -3.97 2.35
C PRO A 125 -17.61 -4.31 3.44
N ARG A 126 -17.56 -5.55 3.97
CA ARG A 126 -18.46 -6.03 5.02
C ARG A 126 -18.25 -5.34 6.37
N ASP A 127 -17.06 -4.79 6.59
CA ASP A 127 -16.69 -4.12 7.84
C ASP A 127 -17.01 -2.61 7.78
N THR A 128 -17.62 -2.15 6.69
CA THR A 128 -17.80 -0.73 6.38
C THR A 128 -19.24 -0.45 5.98
N LEU A 129 -19.79 0.65 6.47
CA LEU A 129 -21.11 1.14 6.08
C LEU A 129 -21.03 2.60 5.64
N VAL A 130 -21.78 2.93 4.58
CA VAL A 130 -21.99 4.30 4.10
C VAL A 130 -23.48 4.56 4.12
N ALA A 131 -23.92 5.50 4.95
CA ALA A 131 -25.35 5.78 5.18
C ALA A 131 -26.15 4.49 5.48
N GLY A 132 -25.60 3.62 6.34
CA GLY A 132 -26.23 2.36 6.76
C GLY A 132 -26.25 1.23 5.71
N ARG A 133 -25.63 1.42 4.54
CA ARG A 133 -25.59 0.42 3.46
C ARG A 133 -24.16 0.01 3.11
N SER A 134 -24.03 -1.13 2.45
CA SER A 134 -22.76 -1.56 1.87
C SER A 134 -22.25 -0.48 0.90
N PRO A 135 -20.95 -0.12 0.95
CA PRO A 135 -20.34 0.80 -0.02
C PRO A 135 -20.40 0.27 -1.46
N LEU A 136 -20.62 -1.04 -1.64
CA LEU A 136 -20.75 -1.68 -2.96
C LEU A 136 -22.16 -1.66 -3.53
N ALA A 137 -23.17 -1.17 -2.79
CA ALA A 137 -24.57 -1.22 -3.22
C ALA A 137 -24.83 -0.50 -4.56
N GLY A 138 -24.07 0.56 -4.85
CA GLY A 138 -24.13 1.31 -6.11
C GLY A 138 -22.93 1.08 -7.04
N VAL A 139 -22.04 0.13 -6.73
CA VAL A 139 -20.74 -0.03 -7.39
C VAL A 139 -20.59 -1.45 -7.92
N SER A 140 -20.86 -1.66 -9.20
CA SER A 140 -20.90 -2.99 -9.83
C SER A 140 -19.74 -3.24 -10.81
N GLY A 141 -19.22 -2.20 -11.46
CA GLY A 141 -18.15 -2.35 -12.45
C GLY A 141 -16.78 -2.62 -11.85
N PHE A 142 -15.92 -3.31 -12.61
CA PHE A 142 -14.57 -3.67 -12.18
C PHE A 142 -13.73 -2.43 -11.83
N ARG A 143 -13.76 -1.41 -12.70
CA ARG A 143 -12.96 -0.19 -12.52
C ARG A 143 -13.41 0.58 -11.28
N GLU A 144 -14.71 0.75 -11.10
CA GLU A 144 -15.27 1.52 -10.01
C GLU A 144 -14.99 0.83 -8.67
N ARG A 145 -15.09 -0.51 -8.63
CA ARG A 145 -14.68 -1.32 -7.48
C ARG A 145 -13.18 -1.23 -7.20
N PHE A 146 -12.34 -1.34 -8.24
CA PHE A 146 -10.89 -1.21 -8.12
C PHE A 146 -10.50 0.13 -7.49
N VAL A 147 -11.05 1.22 -8.03
CA VAL A 147 -10.74 2.58 -7.56
C VAL A 147 -11.25 2.80 -6.14
N LEU A 148 -12.47 2.35 -5.81
CA LEU A 148 -12.99 2.42 -4.45
C LEU A 148 -12.12 1.63 -3.46
N ALA A 149 -11.72 0.41 -3.83
CA ALA A 149 -10.86 -0.44 -3.01
C ALA A 149 -9.50 0.24 -2.75
N ALA A 150 -8.85 0.70 -3.81
CA ALA A 150 -7.57 1.41 -3.74
C ALA A 150 -7.68 2.66 -2.87
N ALA A 151 -8.70 3.50 -3.10
CA ALA A 151 -8.87 4.75 -2.37
C ALA A 151 -9.01 4.55 -0.85
N VAL A 152 -9.62 3.45 -0.42
CA VAL A 152 -9.78 3.13 1.01
C VAL A 152 -8.51 2.48 1.57
N THR A 153 -8.03 1.43 0.90
CA THR A 153 -6.91 0.63 1.41
C THR A 153 -5.57 1.36 1.34
N HIS A 154 -5.37 2.29 0.39
CA HIS A 154 -4.16 3.10 0.31
C HIS A 154 -4.05 4.07 1.50
N VAL A 155 -5.16 4.61 2.00
CA VAL A 155 -5.16 5.48 3.20
C VAL A 155 -4.69 4.69 4.42
N GLU A 156 -5.19 3.46 4.56
CA GLU A 156 -4.91 2.59 5.70
C GLU A 156 -3.49 2.02 5.64
N TRP A 157 -3.05 1.59 4.46
CA TRP A 157 -1.68 1.17 4.23
C TRP A 157 -0.70 2.32 4.45
N PHE A 158 -0.97 3.51 3.89
CA PHE A 158 -0.10 4.67 4.06
C PHE A 158 -0.01 5.08 5.53
N GLY A 159 -1.13 5.12 6.26
CA GLY A 159 -1.09 5.43 7.70
C GLY A 159 -0.22 4.46 8.49
N HIS A 160 -0.22 3.17 8.14
CA HIS A 160 0.64 2.17 8.75
C HIS A 160 2.13 2.37 8.40
N ALA A 161 2.44 2.46 7.11
CA ALA A 161 3.81 2.61 6.65
C ALA A 161 4.43 3.95 7.09
N ALA A 162 3.65 5.04 7.05
CA ALA A 162 4.08 6.34 7.54
C ALA A 162 4.40 6.33 9.05
N ALA A 163 3.62 5.62 9.87
CA ALA A 163 3.94 5.45 11.28
C ALA A 163 5.25 4.66 11.49
N ALA A 164 5.44 3.59 10.70
CA ALA A 164 6.67 2.80 10.70
C ALA A 164 7.90 3.63 10.25
N ASP A 165 7.73 4.55 9.30
CA ASP A 165 8.77 5.47 8.82
C ASP A 165 9.00 6.65 9.78
N GLY A 166 7.97 7.04 10.54
CA GLY A 166 8.04 8.11 11.55
C GLY A 166 7.63 9.41 10.98
N ILE A 167 6.69 9.37 10.06
CA ILE A 167 6.09 10.52 9.46
C ILE A 167 4.90 10.90 10.34
N ASP A 168 4.85 12.17 10.72
CA ASP A 168 3.84 12.67 11.64
C ASP A 168 2.54 12.95 10.88
N VAL A 169 1.72 11.90 10.68
CA VAL A 169 0.44 12.01 9.97
C VAL A 169 -0.70 12.30 10.95
N PRO A 170 -1.45 13.41 10.79
CA PRO A 170 -2.56 13.71 11.67
C PRO A 170 -3.66 12.65 11.61
N ALA A 171 -3.98 11.99 12.73
CA ALA A 171 -5.03 10.96 12.80
C ALA A 171 -6.39 11.48 12.30
N ALA A 172 -6.73 12.72 12.64
CA ALA A 172 -7.97 13.36 12.19
C ALA A 172 -8.05 13.50 10.65
N LEU A 173 -6.91 13.60 9.96
CA LEU A 173 -6.86 13.62 8.50
C LEU A 173 -7.10 12.22 7.92
N LEU A 174 -6.46 11.18 8.46
CA LEU A 174 -6.69 9.79 8.04
C LEU A 174 -8.17 9.41 8.17
N ASP A 175 -8.75 9.71 9.33
CA ASP A 175 -10.16 9.45 9.63
C ASP A 175 -11.11 10.21 8.70
N ARG A 176 -10.84 11.51 8.47
CA ARG A 176 -11.65 12.32 7.55
C ARG A 176 -11.53 11.81 6.13
N THR A 177 -10.32 11.48 5.68
CA THR A 177 -10.04 10.97 4.34
C THR A 177 -10.79 9.67 4.12
N ARG A 178 -10.72 8.72 5.04
CA ARG A 178 -11.45 7.45 4.94
C ARG A 178 -12.96 7.67 4.82
N ARG A 179 -13.55 8.50 5.69
CA ARG A 179 -15.00 8.80 5.64
C ARG A 179 -15.44 9.48 4.35
N GLU A 180 -14.74 10.55 3.95
CA GLU A 180 -15.09 11.29 2.73
C GLU A 180 -14.90 10.45 1.47
N THR A 181 -13.83 9.66 1.42
CA THR A 181 -13.51 8.75 0.31
C THR A 181 -14.60 7.71 0.12
N LEU A 182 -14.99 7.04 1.21
CA LEU A 182 -16.08 6.06 1.17
C LEU A 182 -17.38 6.69 0.67
N ALA A 183 -17.76 7.84 1.21
CA ALA A 183 -18.99 8.53 0.78
C ALA A 183 -18.93 8.99 -0.68
N TYR A 184 -17.78 9.46 -1.14
CA TYR A 184 -17.58 9.95 -2.50
C TYR A 184 -17.64 8.82 -3.53
N TYR A 185 -16.86 7.75 -3.34
CA TYR A 185 -16.84 6.63 -4.28
C TYR A 185 -18.08 5.73 -4.21
N ALA A 186 -18.80 5.73 -3.08
CA ALA A 186 -20.13 5.11 -3.01
C ALA A 186 -21.24 5.98 -3.64
N GLY A 187 -20.92 7.15 -4.19
CA GLY A 187 -21.88 8.04 -4.88
C GLY A 187 -22.81 8.82 -3.95
N ILE A 188 -22.56 8.84 -2.64
CA ILE A 188 -23.36 9.58 -1.65
C ILE A 188 -22.92 11.05 -1.57
N ARG A 189 -21.64 11.31 -1.82
CA ARG A 189 -21.05 12.65 -1.76
C ARG A 189 -20.56 13.07 -3.15
N PRO A 190 -20.86 14.29 -3.61
CA PRO A 190 -20.50 14.72 -4.97
C PRO A 190 -19.02 15.11 -5.11
N THR A 191 -18.36 15.58 -4.04
CA THR A 191 -17.00 16.12 -4.10
C THR A 191 -16.21 15.83 -2.83
N LEU A 192 -14.91 15.55 -2.92
CA LEU A 192 -14.01 15.52 -1.76
C LEU A 192 -13.68 16.94 -1.28
N SER A 193 -13.41 17.13 0.01
CA SER A 193 -12.82 18.39 0.49
C SER A 193 -11.43 18.60 -0.14
N PRO A 194 -10.97 19.85 -0.36
CA PRO A 194 -9.72 20.11 -1.10
C PRO A 194 -8.50 19.37 -0.52
N ARG A 195 -8.37 19.33 0.81
CA ARG A 195 -7.26 18.62 1.47
C ARG A 195 -7.34 17.09 1.28
N VAL A 196 -8.54 16.52 1.38
CA VAL A 196 -8.75 15.07 1.12
C VAL A 196 -8.52 14.74 -0.34
N ARG A 197 -8.94 15.61 -1.27
CA ARG A 197 -8.68 15.47 -2.71
C ARG A 197 -7.19 15.45 -3.02
N ARG A 198 -6.42 16.41 -2.47
CA ARG A 198 -4.94 16.47 -2.59
C ARG A 198 -4.31 15.19 -2.05
N PHE A 199 -4.73 14.74 -0.87
CA PHE A 199 -4.17 13.54 -0.27
C PHE A 199 -4.50 12.29 -1.09
N GLN A 200 -5.73 12.13 -1.56
CA GLN A 200 -6.11 11.03 -2.44
C GLN A 200 -5.35 11.07 -3.77
N HIS A 201 -5.21 12.24 -4.41
CA HIS A 201 -4.40 12.41 -5.61
C HIS A 201 -2.97 11.87 -5.40
N LEU A 202 -2.36 12.16 -4.26
CA LEU A 202 -1.03 11.65 -3.90
C LEU A 202 -1.05 10.15 -3.61
N LEU A 203 -2.05 9.62 -2.90
CA LEU A 203 -2.18 8.17 -2.66
C LEU A 203 -2.36 7.37 -3.96
N PHE A 204 -2.93 7.98 -5.00
CA PHE A 204 -2.99 7.36 -6.33
C PHE A 204 -1.66 7.43 -7.10
N SER A 205 -0.62 8.06 -6.55
CA SER A 205 0.76 7.96 -7.06
C SER A 205 1.40 6.59 -6.85
N ASP A 206 0.69 5.67 -6.21
CA ASP A 206 1.01 4.25 -6.16
C ASP A 206 1.13 3.62 -7.58
N ASP A 207 0.60 4.29 -8.60
CA ASP A 207 0.89 3.92 -9.99
C ASP A 207 2.38 3.90 -10.33
N ASP A 208 3.18 4.74 -9.67
CA ASP A 208 4.65 4.75 -9.77
C ASP A 208 5.24 3.54 -9.02
N TRP A 209 4.77 3.23 -7.80
CA TRP A 209 5.20 2.04 -7.04
C TRP A 209 4.96 0.74 -7.82
N VAL A 210 3.79 0.59 -8.43
CA VAL A 210 3.46 -0.59 -9.25
C VAL A 210 4.45 -0.74 -10.40
N ARG A 211 4.86 0.35 -11.05
CA ARG A 211 5.85 0.31 -12.15
C ARG A 211 7.24 -0.02 -11.63
N ASP A 212 7.65 0.56 -10.50
CA ASP A 212 8.96 0.33 -9.89
C ASP A 212 9.12 -1.15 -9.49
N VAL A 213 8.09 -1.77 -8.91
CA VAL A 213 8.09 -3.20 -8.58
C VAL A 213 8.06 -4.07 -9.85
N ASP A 214 7.25 -3.73 -10.85
CA ASP A 214 7.22 -4.47 -12.13
C ASP A 214 8.61 -4.47 -12.80
N ALA A 215 9.29 -3.32 -12.79
CA ALA A 215 10.62 -3.16 -13.35
C ALA A 215 11.70 -3.89 -12.53
N ALA A 216 11.74 -3.67 -11.20
CA ALA A 216 12.77 -4.23 -10.32
C ALA A 216 12.77 -5.76 -10.33
N TYR A 217 11.59 -6.38 -10.38
CA TYR A 217 11.45 -7.84 -10.40
C TYR A 217 11.28 -8.42 -11.81
N GLY A 218 11.37 -7.57 -12.85
CA GLY A 218 11.18 -7.93 -14.25
C GLY A 218 9.91 -8.75 -14.44
N LEU A 219 8.78 -8.27 -13.94
CA LEU A 219 7.53 -9.02 -13.96
C LEU A 219 6.86 -8.96 -15.34
N ASP A 220 7.02 -7.85 -16.07
CA ASP A 220 6.33 -7.52 -17.35
C ASP A 220 4.90 -8.06 -17.31
N SER A 221 4.20 -7.58 -16.29
CA SER A 221 2.91 -8.09 -15.87
C SER A 221 1.82 -7.22 -16.45
N TRP A 222 1.01 -7.79 -17.35
CA TRP A 222 -0.19 -7.12 -17.87
C TRP A 222 -1.12 -6.64 -16.74
N LEU A 223 -1.14 -7.37 -15.62
CA LEU A 223 -1.96 -7.05 -14.46
C LEU A 223 -1.44 -5.80 -13.74
N PHE A 224 -0.13 -5.68 -13.56
CA PHE A 224 0.49 -4.49 -12.97
C PHE A 224 0.32 -3.29 -13.91
N ALA A 225 0.49 -3.50 -15.22
CA ALA A 225 0.21 -2.45 -16.22
C ALA A 225 -1.25 -1.98 -16.16
N LEU A 226 -2.21 -2.88 -15.98
CA LEU A 226 -3.62 -2.54 -15.77
C LEU A 226 -3.82 -1.73 -14.48
N TRP A 227 -3.24 -2.15 -13.36
CA TRP A 227 -3.33 -1.43 -12.09
C TRP A 227 -2.75 -0.02 -12.20
N ALA A 228 -1.52 0.12 -12.70
CA ALA A 228 -0.87 1.42 -12.90
C ALA A 228 -1.70 2.33 -13.82
N ARG A 229 -2.35 1.77 -14.85
CA ARG A 229 -3.24 2.54 -15.73
C ARG A 229 -4.48 3.04 -14.99
N LEU A 230 -5.11 2.21 -14.17
CA LEU A 230 -6.32 2.59 -13.42
C LEU A 230 -6.00 3.62 -12.33
N LEU A 231 -4.94 3.39 -11.56
CA LEU A 231 -4.45 4.30 -10.53
C LEU A 231 -4.06 5.65 -11.14
N GLY A 232 -3.25 5.66 -12.19
CA GLY A 232 -2.84 6.90 -12.86
C GLY A 232 -4.00 7.65 -13.52
N ALA A 233 -5.01 6.94 -14.03
CA ALA A 233 -6.22 7.58 -14.55
C ALA A 233 -7.01 8.28 -13.44
N GLU A 234 -7.10 7.67 -12.26
CA GLU A 234 -7.79 8.28 -11.13
C GLU A 234 -6.99 9.45 -10.53
N ARG A 235 -5.67 9.30 -10.41
CA ARG A 235 -4.76 10.39 -10.04
C ARG A 235 -5.00 11.64 -10.89
N ARG A 236 -5.04 11.49 -12.22
CA ARG A 236 -5.32 12.60 -13.16
C ARG A 236 -6.71 13.20 -12.98
N ARG A 237 -7.72 12.41 -12.62
CA ARG A 237 -9.08 12.90 -12.36
C ARG A 237 -9.15 13.78 -11.10
N LEU A 238 -8.30 13.48 -10.12
CA LEU A 238 -8.24 14.18 -8.84
C LEU A 238 -7.29 15.40 -8.82
N ALA A 239 -6.52 15.63 -9.89
CA ALA A 239 -5.67 16.80 -10.06
C ALA A 239 -6.49 18.09 -10.16
#